data_AF-A0A6I9PU30-F1
#
_entry.id   AF-A0A6I9PU30-F1
#
_cell.length_a   1.000
_cell.length_b   1.000
_cell.length_c   1.000
_cell.angle_alpha   90.00
_cell.angle_beta   90.00
_cell.angle_gamma   90.00
#
_symmetry.space_group_name_H-M   'P 1'
#
loop_
_entity.id
_entity.type
_entity.pdbx_description
1 polymer ?
#
loop_
_entity_poly.entity_id
_entity_poly.type
_entity_poly.pdbx_seq_one_letter_code
_entity_poly.pdbx_strand_id
1 'polypeptide(L)'
;MKLKSQHISTLVVSLADFVRMADRKIIANALSQLKLELDFDSTAISQLQIVLFSFQDAVNKVLRNHNIKPHWMFALDNIIRKAVQTAITILVPELRPHFSLASESDPAEHEDVDDDMEPERTSTHHSRTPTVALDEAVVTSGVSTLSSTVSHESHNAQRSVSMELGRMKLETNRLMEQLLEKEREYQAILQQVLEEREQEIRLLRLRSDPPTDVPTSSGDPEEERSLPAVRHEDSEVSSWLRLYGADQDSIDRILNEEYTLNDILHEVTRDDLKSLSLRGGILCKLWKAITDYRQQPT
;
A
#
# COMPACT_ATOMS: atom_id res chain seq x y z
N MET A 1 13.87 18.00 -1.47
CA MET A 1 14.32 19.12 -0.60
C MET A 1 15.18 18.57 0.54
N LYS A 2 16.03 19.39 1.20
CA LYS A 2 16.82 18.93 2.37
C LYS A 2 16.01 19.12 3.65
N LEU A 3 15.94 18.09 4.49
CA LEU A 3 15.36 18.14 5.83
C LEU A 3 16.12 19.17 6.69
N LYS A 4 15.46 20.27 7.08
CA LYS A 4 16.05 21.28 7.98
C LYS A 4 16.03 20.78 9.43
N SER A 5 17.00 21.22 10.24
CA SER A 5 17.09 20.85 11.66
C SER A 5 15.85 21.26 12.47
N GLN A 6 15.15 22.30 12.03
CA GLN A 6 13.92 22.78 12.64
C GLN A 6 12.81 21.72 12.61
N HIS A 7 12.63 21.00 11.49
CA HIS A 7 11.63 19.93 11.39
C HIS A 7 11.97 18.76 12.31
N ILE A 8 13.26 18.40 12.43
CA ILE A 8 13.72 17.35 13.35
C ILE A 8 13.44 17.76 14.81
N SER A 9 13.71 19.02 15.16
CA SER A 9 13.44 19.54 16.51
C SER A 9 11.95 19.51 16.83
N THR A 10 11.09 19.96 15.92
CA THR A 10 9.62 19.93 16.10
C THR A 10 9.11 18.49 16.24
N LEU A 11 9.62 17.56 15.44
CA LEU A 11 9.30 16.15 15.53
C LEU A 11 9.67 15.58 16.91
N VAL A 12 10.92 15.79 17.35
CA VAL A 12 11.40 15.28 18.63
C VAL A 12 10.62 15.87 19.82
N VAL A 13 10.27 17.16 19.77
CA VAL A 13 9.43 17.80 20.79
C VAL A 13 8.03 17.18 20.83
N SER A 14 7.40 16.97 19.66
CA SER A 14 6.09 16.32 19.60
C SER A 14 6.09 14.87 20.11
N LEU A 15 7.16 14.11 19.87
CA LEU A 15 7.37 12.77 20.44
C LEU A 15 7.57 12.83 21.95
N ALA A 16 8.33 13.79 22.46
CA ALA A 16 8.51 13.98 23.90
C ALA A 16 7.19 14.35 24.60
N ASP A 17 6.37 15.19 23.97
CA ASP A 17 5.05 15.57 24.47
C ASP A 17 4.07 14.39 24.42
N PHE A 18 4.12 13.57 23.37
CA PHE A 18 3.40 12.30 23.32
C PHE A 18 3.80 11.35 24.44
N VAL A 19 5.10 11.20 24.73
CA VAL A 19 5.56 10.34 25.85
C VAL A 19 5.06 10.86 27.21
N ARG A 20 4.88 12.19 27.36
CA ARG A 20 4.42 12.81 28.62
C ARG A 20 2.90 12.77 28.79
N MET A 21 2.15 12.97 27.71
CA MET A 21 0.69 13.17 27.76
C MET A 21 -0.11 11.99 27.17
N ALA A 22 0.55 11.04 26.50
CA ALA A 22 -0.05 9.91 25.77
C ALA A 22 -1.13 10.31 24.74
N ASP A 23 -1.17 11.58 24.32
CA ASP A 23 -2.18 12.10 23.40
C ASP A 23 -1.72 11.95 21.94
N ARG A 24 -2.42 11.07 21.21
CA ARG A 24 -2.20 10.80 19.78
C ARG A 24 -2.44 12.03 18.90
N LYS A 25 -3.23 13.01 19.35
CA LYS A 25 -3.53 14.23 18.58
C LYS A 25 -2.31 15.15 18.48
N ILE A 26 -1.46 15.18 19.50
CA ILE A 26 -0.25 16.02 19.53
C ILE A 26 0.70 15.60 18.41
N ILE A 27 0.99 14.29 18.33
CA ILE A 27 1.89 13.77 17.30
C ILE A 27 1.25 13.83 15.91
N ALA A 28 -0.06 13.60 15.79
CA ALA A 28 -0.77 13.69 14.51
C ALA A 28 -0.79 15.11 13.91
N ASN A 29 -1.02 16.12 14.75
CA ASN A 29 -1.02 17.51 14.31
C ASN A 29 0.39 17.98 13.94
N ALA A 30 1.41 17.62 14.73
CA ALA A 30 2.79 17.97 14.43
C ALA A 30 3.28 17.27 13.15
N LEU A 31 2.98 15.98 12.97
CA LEU A 31 3.39 15.24 11.77
C LEU A 31 2.68 15.72 10.51
N SER A 32 1.38 16.05 10.61
CA SER A 32 0.62 16.54 9.45
C SER A 32 1.11 17.91 8.99
N GLN A 33 1.45 18.81 9.92
CA GLN A 33 2.10 20.08 9.63
C GLN A 33 3.48 19.88 8.98
N LEU A 34 4.32 19.00 9.53
CA LEU A 34 5.60 18.66 8.90
C LEU A 34 5.40 18.09 7.49
N LYS A 35 4.45 17.18 7.30
CA LYS A 35 4.18 16.55 5.99
C LYS A 35 3.75 17.59 4.94
N LEU A 36 3.00 18.60 5.36
CA LEU A 36 2.57 19.72 4.51
C LEU A 36 3.72 20.69 4.19
N GLU A 37 4.59 21.00 5.16
CA GLU A 37 5.79 21.81 4.95
C GLU A 37 6.86 21.15 4.05
N LEU A 38 6.83 19.81 3.96
CA LEU A 38 7.77 19.00 3.19
C LEU A 38 7.22 18.61 1.80
N ASP A 39 6.10 19.20 1.36
CA ASP A 39 5.47 19.00 0.03
C ASP A 39 5.31 17.53 -0.38
N PHE A 40 5.08 16.62 0.58
CA PHE A 40 4.97 15.17 0.33
C PHE A 40 6.19 14.55 -0.38
N ASP A 41 7.38 15.14 -0.25
CA ASP A 41 8.62 14.58 -0.84
C ASP A 41 8.95 13.21 -0.22
N SER A 42 8.87 12.16 -1.04
CA SER A 42 9.19 10.77 -0.66
C SER A 42 10.58 10.64 -0.01
N THR A 43 11.56 11.40 -0.49
CA THR A 43 12.93 11.39 0.04
C THR A 43 12.97 11.95 1.47
N ALA A 44 12.21 13.02 1.72
CA ALA A 44 12.17 13.68 3.01
C ALA A 44 11.35 12.88 4.03
N ILE A 45 10.31 12.20 3.57
CA ILE A 45 9.54 11.22 4.35
C ILE A 45 10.43 10.05 4.80
N SER A 46 11.25 9.49 3.90
CA SER A 46 12.20 8.42 4.25
C SER A 46 13.23 8.90 5.28
N GLN A 47 13.75 10.12 5.14
CA GLN A 47 14.66 10.70 6.14
C GLN A 47 13.98 10.88 7.50
N LEU A 48 12.71 11.31 7.54
CA LEU A 48 11.92 11.40 8.77
C LEU A 48 11.74 10.04 9.45
N GLN A 49 11.57 8.95 8.69
CA GLN A 49 11.53 7.59 9.25
C GLN A 49 12.85 7.21 9.93
N ILE A 50 13.99 7.49 9.28
CA ILE A 50 15.31 7.22 9.87
C ILE A 50 15.49 8.03 11.17
N VAL A 51 15.04 9.28 11.20
CA VAL A 51 15.04 10.11 12.41
C VAL A 51 14.14 9.53 13.50
N LEU A 52 12.96 9.00 13.16
CA LEU A 52 12.05 8.35 14.11
C LEU A 52 12.66 7.08 14.74
N PHE A 53 13.30 6.23 13.93
CA PHE A 53 13.97 5.03 14.44
C PHE A 53 15.19 5.37 15.29
N SER A 54 16.03 6.31 14.84
CA SER A 54 17.19 6.75 15.62
C SER A 54 16.82 7.48 16.91
N PHE A 55 15.64 8.12 16.98
CA PHE A 55 15.10 8.67 18.23
C PHE A 55 14.85 7.57 19.27
N GLN A 56 14.24 6.43 18.88
CA GLN A 56 14.02 5.31 19.79
C GLN A 56 15.34 4.81 20.38
N ASP A 57 16.35 4.61 19.54
CA ASP A 57 17.67 4.14 19.97
C ASP A 57 18.38 5.16 20.86
N ALA A 58 18.29 6.46 20.52
CA ALA A 58 18.89 7.53 21.30
C ALA A 58 18.26 7.63 22.70
N VAL A 59 16.93 7.59 22.79
CA VAL A 59 16.22 7.64 24.07
C VAL A 59 16.53 6.38 24.88
N ASN A 60 16.50 5.20 24.27
CA ASN A 60 16.85 3.96 24.96
C ASN A 60 18.30 3.96 25.48
N LYS A 61 19.25 4.54 24.72
CA LYS A 61 20.64 4.70 25.17
C LYS A 61 20.75 5.65 26.37
N VAL A 62 20.01 6.75 26.38
CA VAL A 62 19.99 7.69 27.51
C VAL A 62 19.33 7.05 28.74
N LEU A 63 18.22 6.35 28.56
CA LEU A 63 17.50 5.69 29.66
C LEU A 63 18.32 4.60 30.34
N ARG A 64 19.14 3.86 29.58
CA ARG A 64 20.07 2.86 30.12
C ARG A 64 21.19 3.46 30.98
N ASN A 65 21.51 4.74 30.79
CA ASN A 65 22.51 5.44 31.60
C ASN A 65 21.94 5.94 32.95
N HIS A 66 20.64 5.80 33.18
CA HIS A 66 19.99 6.15 34.43
C HIS A 66 19.65 4.89 35.24
N ASN A 67 19.71 4.98 36.58
CA ASN A 67 19.34 3.89 37.49
C ASN A 67 17.80 3.72 37.57
N ILE A 68 17.18 3.27 36.47
CA ILE A 68 15.75 3.01 36.38
C ILE A 68 15.51 1.52 36.64
N LYS A 69 14.50 1.18 37.46
CA LYS A 69 14.15 -0.22 37.73
C LYS A 69 13.66 -0.92 36.45
N PRO A 70 13.91 -2.24 36.26
CA PRO A 70 13.59 -2.94 35.02
C PRO A 70 12.14 -2.77 34.55
N HIS A 71 11.15 -2.86 35.44
CA HIS A 71 9.73 -2.70 35.07
C HIS A 71 9.40 -1.31 34.52
N TRP A 72 10.01 -0.24 35.03
CA TRP A 72 9.83 1.12 34.51
C TRP A 72 10.56 1.33 33.19
N MET A 73 11.72 0.70 33.02
CA MET A 73 12.43 0.68 31.72
C MET A 73 11.59 -0.01 30.65
N PHE A 74 10.91 -1.12 30.99
CA PHE A 74 9.99 -1.81 30.08
C PHE A 74 8.75 -0.97 29.76
N ALA A 75 8.12 -0.35 30.76
CA ALA A 75 6.95 0.52 30.54
C ALA A 75 7.30 1.70 29.62
N LEU A 76 8.46 2.32 29.84
CA LEU A 76 8.91 3.45 29.03
C LEU A 76 9.33 3.03 27.62
N ASP A 77 10.01 1.88 27.44
CA ASP A 77 10.30 1.33 26.11
C ASP A 77 9.00 1.05 25.33
N ASN A 78 7.97 0.54 26.01
CA ASN A 78 6.66 0.31 25.41
C ASN A 78 6.00 1.62 24.96
N ILE A 79 6.03 2.67 25.79
CA ILE A 79 5.47 3.99 25.44
C ILE A 79 6.23 4.60 24.26
N ILE A 80 7.57 4.54 24.26
CA ILE A 80 8.41 5.05 23.16
C ILE A 80 8.13 4.28 21.87
N ARG A 81 8.04 2.95 21.94
CA ARG A 81 7.69 2.09 20.80
C ARG A 81 6.31 2.45 20.25
N LYS A 82 5.31 2.62 21.11
CA LYS A 82 3.96 3.08 20.72
C LYS A 82 3.98 4.47 20.07
N ALA A 83 4.79 5.40 20.59
CA ALA A 83 4.96 6.73 20.04
C ALA A 83 5.52 6.70 18.61
N VAL A 84 6.61 5.97 18.42
CA VAL A 84 7.27 5.80 17.12
C VAL A 84 6.36 5.09 16.13
N GLN A 85 5.66 4.03 16.55
CA GLN A 85 4.70 3.32 15.71
C GLN A 85 3.56 4.22 15.24
N THR A 86 3.03 5.05 16.15
CA THR A 86 1.97 6.01 15.84
C THR A 86 2.46 7.05 14.84
N ALA A 87 3.67 7.58 15.03
CA ALA A 87 4.28 8.51 14.10
C ALA A 87 4.46 7.90 12.69
N ILE A 88 5.00 6.68 12.60
CA ILE A 88 5.22 5.99 11.31
C ILE A 88 3.88 5.75 10.60
N THR A 89 2.86 5.30 11.33
CA THR A 89 1.52 5.02 10.78
C THR A 89 0.86 6.28 10.21
N ILE A 90 1.12 7.45 10.80
CA ILE A 90 0.62 8.74 10.32
C ILE A 90 1.45 9.25 9.13
N LEU A 91 2.77 9.02 9.16
CA LEU A 91 3.66 9.46 8.08
C LEU A 91 3.41 8.68 6.80
N VAL A 92 3.26 7.35 6.90
CA VAL A 92 3.06 6.41 5.79
C VAL A 92 1.88 5.47 6.11
N PRO A 93 0.65 5.88 5.75
CA PRO A 93 -0.55 5.05 5.94
C PRO A 93 -0.50 3.69 5.21
N GLU A 94 0.30 3.61 4.14
CA GLU A 94 0.44 2.43 3.27
C GLU A 94 1.17 1.24 3.94
N LEU A 95 1.90 1.45 5.05
CA LEU A 95 2.62 0.40 5.78
C LEU A 95 1.85 -0.17 6.99
N ARG A 96 0.59 0.26 7.20
CA ARG A 96 -0.29 -0.17 8.31
C ARG A 96 -0.34 -1.70 8.52
N PRO A 97 -0.36 -2.56 7.48
CA PRO A 97 -0.43 -4.02 7.68
C PRO A 97 0.81 -4.63 8.37
N HIS A 98 1.99 -4.01 8.23
CA HIS A 98 3.24 -4.59 8.76
C HIS A 98 3.52 -4.27 10.23
N PHE A 99 2.86 -3.25 10.77
CA PHE A 99 3.13 -2.71 12.11
C PHE A 99 2.03 -3.02 13.14
N SER A 100 0.80 -3.32 12.70
CA SER A 100 -0.27 -3.80 13.59
C SER A 100 0.02 -5.19 14.16
N LEU A 101 0.72 -6.06 13.42
CA LEU A 101 0.94 -7.47 13.83
C LEU A 101 1.91 -7.65 15.01
N ALA A 102 2.70 -6.63 15.38
CA ALA A 102 3.65 -6.73 16.49
C ALA A 102 3.12 -6.19 17.82
N SER A 103 1.90 -5.62 17.84
CA SER A 103 1.32 -4.95 19.02
C SER A 103 -0.10 -5.42 19.33
N GLU A 104 -0.47 -6.65 18.97
CA GLU A 104 -1.67 -7.31 19.48
C GLU A 104 -1.28 -8.28 20.59
N SER A 105 -0.99 -7.72 21.76
CA SER A 105 -0.85 -8.48 23.01
C SER A 105 -1.29 -7.59 24.17
N ASP A 106 -2.51 -7.05 24.10
CA ASP A 106 -3.22 -6.58 25.29
C ASP A 106 -4.74 -6.51 25.05
N PRO A 107 -5.56 -7.37 25.68
CA PRO A 107 -7.02 -7.40 25.52
C PRO A 107 -7.70 -6.54 26.59
N ALA A 108 -7.40 -5.24 26.63
CA ALA A 108 -8.06 -4.33 27.56
C ALA A 108 -8.19 -2.95 26.92
N GLU A 109 -9.25 -2.78 26.13
CA GLU A 109 -9.92 -1.50 25.83
C GLU A 109 -11.07 -1.81 24.87
N HIS A 110 -12.09 -2.54 25.37
CA HIS A 110 -13.42 -2.47 24.78
C HIS A 110 -14.10 -1.30 25.48
N GLU A 111 -14.32 -0.21 24.74
CA GLU A 111 -15.12 0.92 25.19
C GLU A 111 -16.54 0.40 25.51
N ASP A 112 -16.93 0.54 26.78
CA ASP A 112 -18.30 0.40 27.24
C ASP A 112 -19.19 1.40 26.48
N VAL A 113 -20.03 0.88 25.58
CA VAL A 113 -21.21 1.60 25.11
C VAL A 113 -22.41 0.79 25.57
N ASP A 114 -22.93 1.26 26.70
CA ASP A 114 -24.24 0.98 27.26
C ASP A 114 -25.33 1.23 26.20
N ASP A 115 -26.10 0.19 25.86
CA ASP A 115 -27.46 0.37 25.34
C ASP A 115 -28.33 -0.81 25.79
N ASP A 116 -29.09 -0.53 26.85
CA ASP A 116 -30.20 -1.31 27.39
C ASP A 116 -31.33 -1.37 26.35
N MET A 117 -31.58 -2.55 25.75
CA MET A 117 -32.89 -2.87 25.18
C MET A 117 -33.10 -4.39 25.14
N GLU A 118 -33.86 -4.88 26.12
CA GLU A 118 -34.59 -6.16 26.07
C GLU A 118 -35.35 -6.33 24.75
N PRO A 119 -35.49 -7.59 24.27
CA PRO A 119 -36.86 -8.07 24.12
C PRO A 119 -37.05 -9.55 24.52
N GLU A 120 -37.95 -9.75 25.49
CA GLU A 120 -39.09 -10.66 25.45
C GLU A 120 -39.26 -11.53 24.17
N ARG A 121 -39.20 -12.88 24.28
CA ARG A 121 -40.37 -13.81 24.15
C ARG A 121 -40.07 -15.29 23.85
N THR A 122 -40.75 -16.12 24.66
CA THR A 122 -41.48 -17.38 24.35
C THR A 122 -40.76 -18.73 24.17
N SER A 123 -40.95 -19.56 25.19
CA SER A 123 -41.57 -20.92 25.19
C SER A 123 -40.96 -22.06 24.37
N THR A 124 -40.63 -23.17 25.04
CA THR A 124 -41.46 -24.42 25.08
C THR A 124 -40.82 -25.55 25.91
N HIS A 125 -41.58 -26.07 26.90
CA HIS A 125 -41.72 -27.47 27.41
C HIS A 125 -40.45 -28.31 27.78
N HIS A 126 -40.33 -29.06 28.90
CA HIS A 126 -41.27 -29.96 29.56
C HIS A 126 -40.76 -30.46 30.96
N SER A 127 -41.69 -30.59 31.92
CA SER A 127 -41.81 -31.64 32.97
C SER A 127 -40.82 -31.64 34.16
N ARG A 128 -41.21 -31.18 35.38
CA ARG A 128 -42.07 -31.79 36.42
C ARG A 128 -41.37 -32.86 37.28
N THR A 129 -40.98 -32.46 38.49
CA THR A 129 -40.67 -33.27 39.69
C THR A 129 -41.89 -34.07 40.18
N PRO A 130 -41.73 -35.14 40.98
CA PRO A 130 -41.87 -34.94 42.43
C PRO A 130 -40.98 -35.80 43.35
N THR A 131 -40.85 -35.25 44.55
CA THR A 131 -40.29 -35.68 45.85
C THR A 131 -40.80 -37.02 46.41
N VAL A 132 -39.93 -37.77 47.12
CA VAL A 132 -40.26 -38.60 48.30
C VAL A 132 -39.06 -38.61 49.29
N ALA A 133 -39.36 -38.81 50.57
CA ALA A 133 -38.64 -38.38 51.78
C ALA A 133 -37.66 -39.38 52.44
N LEU A 134 -36.89 -38.82 53.40
CA LEU A 134 -36.37 -39.36 54.68
C LEU A 134 -35.23 -40.42 54.67
N ASP A 135 -34.04 -40.07 55.17
CA ASP A 135 -33.57 -40.43 56.54
C ASP A 135 -32.18 -39.85 56.86
N GLU A 136 -31.93 -39.56 58.14
CA GLU A 136 -30.65 -39.13 58.69
C GLU A 136 -29.63 -40.28 58.77
N ALA A 137 -28.38 -40.03 58.37
CA ALA A 137 -27.21 -40.66 59.00
C ALA A 137 -25.93 -39.87 58.66
N VAL A 138 -25.18 -39.55 59.73
CA VAL A 138 -23.86 -38.91 59.71
C VAL A 138 -22.82 -39.85 59.06
N VAL A 139 -21.77 -39.22 58.52
CA VAL A 139 -20.38 -39.73 58.28
C VAL A 139 -19.98 -39.86 56.79
N THR A 140 -19.20 -38.86 56.37
CA THR A 140 -18.10 -38.86 55.38
C THR A 140 -18.44 -39.18 53.92
N SER A 141 -18.46 -38.17 53.07
CA SER A 141 -17.73 -38.21 51.79
C SER A 141 -17.74 -36.83 51.12
N GLY A 142 -16.54 -36.36 50.74
CA GLY A 142 -16.34 -35.50 49.58
C GLY A 142 -16.91 -34.08 49.63
N VAL A 143 -16.05 -33.15 50.02
CA VAL A 143 -16.13 -31.74 49.60
C VAL A 143 -16.45 -31.67 48.10
N SER A 144 -17.62 -31.13 47.75
CA SER A 144 -17.94 -30.69 46.39
C SER A 144 -18.96 -29.57 46.46
N THR A 145 -18.56 -28.49 47.13
CA THR A 145 -19.14 -27.18 46.90
C THR A 145 -17.99 -26.27 46.51
N LEU A 146 -18.27 -25.38 45.55
CA LEU A 146 -17.50 -24.20 45.12
C LEU A 146 -16.61 -24.28 43.85
N SER A 147 -16.12 -25.45 43.38
CA SER A 147 -15.22 -25.50 42.19
C SER A 147 -15.89 -25.69 40.81
N SER A 148 -17.22 -25.89 40.78
CA SER A 148 -17.90 -26.29 39.54
C SER A 148 -18.26 -25.11 38.62
N THR A 149 -18.44 -23.90 39.13
CA THR A 149 -18.82 -22.73 38.33
C THR A 149 -17.63 -22.14 37.55
N VAL A 150 -16.46 -22.06 38.18
CA VAL A 150 -15.24 -21.53 37.54
C VAL A 150 -14.74 -22.44 36.40
N SER A 151 -14.88 -23.76 36.57
CA SER A 151 -14.51 -24.74 35.54
C SER A 151 -15.50 -24.72 34.36
N HIS A 152 -16.78 -24.45 34.61
CA HIS A 152 -17.79 -24.32 33.57
C HIS A 152 -17.61 -23.02 32.76
N GLU A 153 -17.26 -21.93 33.43
CA GLU A 153 -16.92 -20.64 32.81
C GLU A 153 -15.73 -20.78 31.86
N SER A 154 -14.61 -21.38 32.33
CA SER A 154 -13.42 -21.58 31.50
C SER A 154 -13.67 -22.52 30.32
N HIS A 155 -14.43 -23.60 30.53
CA HIS A 155 -14.80 -24.49 29.43
C HIS A 155 -15.78 -23.86 28.44
N ASN A 156 -16.68 -23.00 28.90
CA ASN A 156 -17.61 -22.27 28.01
C ASN A 156 -16.89 -21.19 27.20
N ALA A 157 -15.98 -20.43 27.82
CA ALA A 157 -15.11 -19.48 27.13
C ALA A 157 -14.21 -20.17 26.10
N GLN A 158 -13.65 -21.34 26.44
CA GLN A 158 -12.84 -22.09 25.48
C GLN A 158 -13.66 -22.66 24.32
N ARG A 159 -14.93 -23.02 24.55
CA ARG A 159 -15.86 -23.43 23.49
C ARG A 159 -16.28 -22.25 22.60
N SER A 160 -16.57 -21.08 23.17
CA SER A 160 -16.95 -19.90 22.38
C SER A 160 -15.82 -19.46 21.45
N VAL A 161 -14.58 -19.40 21.96
CA VAL A 161 -13.39 -19.08 21.16
C VAL A 161 -13.16 -20.13 20.06
N SER A 162 -13.36 -21.42 20.36
CA SER A 162 -13.25 -22.49 19.35
C SER A 162 -14.30 -22.36 18.24
N MET A 163 -15.53 -21.99 18.60
CA MET A 163 -16.61 -21.74 17.62
C MET A 163 -16.32 -20.50 16.77
N GLU A 164 -15.80 -19.43 17.37
CA GLU A 164 -15.41 -18.22 16.65
C GLU A 164 -14.23 -18.45 15.71
N LEU A 165 -13.23 -19.22 16.14
CA LEU A 165 -12.14 -19.67 15.28
C LEU A 165 -12.65 -20.52 14.10
N GLY A 166 -13.63 -21.40 14.34
CA GLY A 166 -14.29 -22.18 13.29
C GLY A 166 -15.03 -21.29 12.28
N ARG A 167 -15.76 -20.28 12.77
CA ARG A 167 -16.45 -19.29 11.93
C ARG A 167 -15.45 -18.49 11.09
N MET A 168 -14.38 -18.00 11.72
CA MET A 168 -13.35 -17.23 11.03
C MET A 168 -12.64 -18.07 9.97
N LYS A 169 -12.36 -19.35 10.25
CA LYS A 169 -11.77 -20.27 9.28
C LYS A 169 -12.69 -20.50 8.06
N LEU A 170 -14.00 -20.64 8.28
CA LEU A 170 -14.98 -20.75 7.20
C LEU A 170 -15.02 -19.48 6.37
N GLU A 171 -15.01 -18.31 7.02
CA GLU A 171 -15.02 -17.02 6.32
C GLU A 171 -13.74 -16.81 5.51
N THR A 172 -12.58 -17.16 6.06
CA THR A 172 -11.29 -17.13 5.33
C THR A 172 -11.31 -18.06 4.11
N ASN A 173 -11.85 -19.27 4.24
CA ASN A 173 -11.99 -20.18 3.11
C ASN A 173 -12.95 -19.62 2.05
N ARG A 174 -14.09 -19.07 2.48
CA ARG A 174 -15.07 -18.43 1.58
C ARG A 174 -14.45 -17.26 0.82
N LEU A 175 -13.70 -16.40 1.50
CA LEU A 175 -13.00 -15.27 0.88
C LEU A 175 -11.89 -15.74 -0.07
N MET A 176 -11.16 -16.81 0.28
CA MET A 176 -10.17 -17.42 -0.59
C MET A 176 -10.80 -17.94 -1.89
N GLU A 177 -11.92 -18.65 -1.80
CA GLU A 177 -12.67 -19.11 -2.97
C GLU A 177 -13.14 -17.94 -3.84
N GLN A 178 -13.66 -16.86 -3.22
CA GLN A 178 -14.06 -15.66 -3.95
C GLN A 178 -12.87 -14.98 -4.65
N LEU A 179 -11.71 -14.93 -4.00
CA LEU A 179 -10.50 -14.35 -4.60
C LEU A 179 -10.04 -15.17 -5.81
N LEU A 180 -10.01 -16.49 -5.68
CA LEU A 180 -9.65 -17.39 -6.79
C LEU A 180 -10.64 -17.29 -7.96
N GLU A 181 -11.93 -17.14 -7.68
CA GLU A 181 -12.93 -16.96 -8.73
C GLU A 181 -12.75 -15.61 -9.45
N LYS A 182 -12.48 -14.53 -8.71
CA LYS A 182 -12.18 -13.21 -9.29
C LYS A 182 -10.89 -13.22 -10.10
N GLU A 183 -9.87 -13.97 -9.67
CA GLU A 183 -8.64 -14.15 -10.44
C GLU A 183 -8.92 -14.85 -11.78
N ARG A 184 -9.75 -15.90 -11.78
CA ARG A 184 -10.14 -16.60 -13.01
C ARG A 184 -10.95 -15.71 -13.95
N GLU A 185 -11.92 -14.97 -13.42
CA GLU A 185 -12.71 -14.00 -14.19
C GLU A 185 -11.80 -12.95 -14.84
N TYR A 186 -10.84 -12.40 -14.08
CA TYR A 186 -9.88 -11.43 -14.60
C TYR A 186 -8.98 -12.03 -15.69
N GLN A 187 -8.45 -13.24 -15.47
CA GLN A 187 -7.63 -13.93 -16.46
C GLN A 187 -8.41 -14.21 -17.76
N ALA A 188 -9.69 -14.59 -17.66
CA ALA A 188 -10.55 -14.81 -18.82
C ALA A 188 -10.79 -13.53 -19.62
N ILE A 189 -11.12 -12.42 -18.94
CA ILE A 189 -11.30 -11.11 -19.59
C ILE A 189 -10.00 -10.66 -20.27
N LEU A 190 -8.85 -10.82 -19.59
CA LEU A 190 -7.56 -10.45 -20.16
C LEU A 190 -7.24 -11.24 -21.43
N GLN A 191 -7.48 -12.56 -21.43
CA GLN A 191 -7.32 -13.40 -22.62
C GLN A 191 -8.24 -12.94 -23.76
N GLN A 192 -9.51 -12.67 -23.46
CA GLN A 192 -10.46 -12.17 -24.44
C GLN A 192 -9.99 -10.84 -25.06
N VAL A 193 -9.57 -9.87 -24.24
CA VAL A 193 -9.08 -8.57 -24.74
C VAL A 193 -7.82 -8.75 -25.58
N LEU A 194 -6.90 -9.63 -25.18
CA LEU A 194 -5.70 -9.93 -25.98
C LEU A 194 -6.07 -10.56 -27.34
N GLU A 195 -7.01 -11.50 -27.36
CA GLU A 195 -7.49 -12.12 -28.61
C GLU A 195 -8.19 -11.11 -29.53
N GLU A 196 -9.02 -10.23 -28.97
CA GLU A 196 -9.67 -9.15 -29.71
C GLU A 196 -8.64 -8.19 -30.33
N ARG A 197 -7.63 -7.78 -29.56
CA ARG A 197 -6.55 -6.92 -30.07
C ARG A 197 -5.70 -7.61 -31.12
N GLU A 198 -5.41 -8.90 -30.97
CA GLU A 198 -4.69 -9.67 -31.99
C GLU A 198 -5.51 -9.82 -33.28
N GLN A 199 -6.83 -9.97 -33.18
CA GLN A 199 -7.73 -9.95 -34.35
C GLN A 199 -7.73 -8.57 -35.02
N GLU A 200 -7.81 -7.49 -34.26
CA GLU A 200 -7.75 -6.12 -34.76
C GLU A 200 -6.43 -5.84 -35.48
N ILE A 201 -5.29 -6.21 -34.87
CA ILE A 201 -3.97 -6.10 -35.48
C ILE A 201 -3.90 -6.90 -36.79
N ARG A 202 -4.45 -8.12 -36.84
CA ARG A 202 -4.49 -8.94 -38.06
C ARG A 202 -5.32 -8.28 -39.17
N LEU A 203 -6.47 -7.68 -38.84
CA LEU A 203 -7.29 -6.96 -39.81
C LEU A 203 -6.57 -5.71 -40.34
N LEU A 204 -5.89 -4.97 -39.47
CA LEU A 204 -5.09 -3.82 -39.87
C LEU A 204 -3.92 -4.23 -40.78
N ARG A 205 -3.21 -5.33 -40.45
CA ARG A 205 -2.15 -5.90 -41.29
C ARG A 205 -2.66 -6.30 -42.67
N LEU A 206 -3.80 -7.00 -42.74
CA LEU A 206 -4.41 -7.41 -44.01
C LEU A 206 -4.85 -6.21 -44.86
N ARG A 207 -5.22 -5.09 -44.22
CA ARG A 207 -5.55 -3.83 -44.91
C ARG A 207 -4.31 -3.07 -45.37
N SER A 208 -3.20 -3.17 -44.65
CA SER A 208 -1.93 -2.53 -45.00
C SER A 208 -1.13 -3.30 -46.04
N ASP A 209 -1.38 -4.61 -46.21
CA ASP A 209 -0.72 -5.43 -47.23
C ASP A 209 -1.38 -5.22 -48.62
N PRO A 210 -0.64 -4.74 -49.64
CA PRO A 210 -1.15 -4.69 -51.01
C PRO A 210 -1.27 -6.11 -51.60
N PRO A 211 -2.23 -6.37 -52.50
CA PRO A 211 -2.42 -7.69 -53.09
C PRO A 211 -1.22 -8.04 -53.96
N THR A 212 -0.40 -9.00 -53.50
CA THR A 212 0.72 -9.54 -54.26
C THR A 212 0.27 -10.84 -54.92
N ASP A 213 -0.21 -10.72 -56.16
CA ASP A 213 -0.34 -11.84 -57.09
C ASP A 213 0.01 -11.35 -58.50
N VAL A 214 1.30 -11.41 -58.85
CA VAL A 214 1.73 -11.64 -60.24
C VAL A 214 3.01 -12.49 -60.20
N PRO A 215 3.03 -13.70 -60.78
CA PRO A 215 4.26 -14.46 -60.96
C PRO A 215 4.94 -13.99 -62.25
N THR A 216 6.18 -13.50 -62.19
CA THR A 216 7.05 -13.52 -63.37
C THR A 216 8.49 -13.79 -62.99
N SER A 217 8.99 -14.81 -63.65
CA SER A 217 10.32 -15.39 -63.61
C SER A 217 11.44 -14.45 -64.08
N SER A 218 12.64 -14.75 -63.58
CA SER A 218 13.98 -14.59 -64.17
C SER A 218 14.82 -13.32 -63.89
N GLY A 219 15.90 -13.51 -63.11
CA GLY A 219 17.14 -12.71 -63.16
C GLY A 219 17.80 -12.40 -61.81
N ASP A 220 18.63 -13.31 -61.28
CA ASP A 220 19.66 -13.06 -60.23
C ASP A 220 20.90 -12.33 -60.81
N PRO A 221 21.88 -11.86 -60.00
CA PRO A 221 21.78 -11.05 -58.78
C PRO A 221 22.80 -9.86 -58.79
N GLU A 222 22.49 -8.72 -58.19
CA GLU A 222 23.55 -7.77 -57.75
C GLU A 222 23.24 -7.23 -56.35
N GLU A 223 24.14 -7.57 -55.43
CA GLU A 223 24.29 -6.97 -54.11
C GLU A 223 24.74 -5.51 -54.26
N GLU A 224 24.01 -4.58 -53.65
CA GLU A 224 24.52 -3.70 -52.59
C GLU A 224 23.70 -2.40 -52.50
N ARG A 225 23.14 -2.23 -51.30
CA ARG A 225 23.01 -0.94 -50.60
C ARG A 225 21.82 -0.05 -50.98
N SER A 226 20.69 -0.43 -50.40
CA SER A 226 19.78 0.44 -49.64
C SER A 226 19.93 1.94 -49.91
N LEU A 227 19.13 2.43 -50.86
CA LEU A 227 18.71 3.82 -50.93
C LEU A 227 17.88 4.12 -49.66
N PRO A 228 18.26 5.07 -48.79
CA PRO A 228 17.36 5.49 -47.74
C PRO A 228 16.26 6.30 -48.41
N ALA A 229 15.05 5.78 -48.30
CA ALA A 229 13.81 6.46 -48.62
C ALA A 229 13.82 7.87 -48.00
N VAL A 230 13.52 8.86 -48.84
CA VAL A 230 12.92 10.16 -48.51
C VAL A 230 13.35 10.71 -47.15
N ARG A 231 14.42 11.50 -47.15
CA ARG A 231 14.70 12.44 -46.07
C ARG A 231 13.46 13.31 -45.88
N HIS A 232 12.69 13.05 -44.84
CA HIS A 232 11.70 14.00 -44.34
C HIS A 232 12.47 15.28 -44.04
N GLU A 233 12.28 16.26 -44.91
CA GLU A 233 12.79 17.61 -44.77
C GLU A 233 12.36 18.12 -43.39
N ASP A 234 13.34 18.65 -42.66
CA ASP A 234 13.32 19.16 -41.29
C ASP A 234 11.92 19.52 -40.75
N SER A 235 11.22 18.55 -40.17
CA SER A 235 10.04 18.82 -39.34
C SER A 235 10.46 19.77 -38.21
N GLU A 236 9.67 20.79 -37.89
CA GLU A 236 9.95 21.73 -36.79
C GLU A 236 10.27 21.00 -35.47
N VAL A 237 9.64 19.84 -35.27
CA VAL A 237 9.92 18.88 -34.20
C VAL A 237 11.36 18.39 -34.24
N SER A 238 11.84 17.94 -35.41
CA SER A 238 13.21 17.43 -35.57
C SER A 238 14.26 18.51 -35.28
N SER A 239 13.99 19.76 -35.69
CA SER A 239 14.87 20.91 -35.43
C SER A 239 14.91 21.26 -33.94
N TRP A 240 13.74 21.29 -33.28
CA TRP A 240 13.64 21.54 -31.85
C TRP A 240 14.33 20.43 -31.03
N LEU A 241 14.10 19.16 -31.38
CA LEU A 241 14.73 18.02 -30.71
C LEU A 241 16.26 18.04 -30.86
N ARG A 242 16.79 18.39 -32.04
CA ARG A 242 18.25 18.56 -32.24
C ARG A 242 18.81 19.68 -31.38
N LEU A 243 18.10 20.79 -31.23
CA LEU A 243 18.52 21.92 -30.39
C LEU A 243 18.74 21.51 -28.93
N TYR A 244 17.89 20.63 -28.40
CA TYR A 244 18.00 20.10 -27.04
C TYR A 244 18.89 18.85 -26.91
N GLY A 245 19.59 18.49 -27.99
CA GLY A 245 20.61 17.44 -28.00
C GLY A 245 20.04 16.02 -28.06
N ALA A 246 18.87 15.85 -28.70
CA ALA A 246 18.39 14.52 -29.08
C ALA A 246 19.26 13.95 -30.21
N ASP A 247 19.61 12.67 -30.11
CA ASP A 247 20.27 11.92 -31.17
C ASP A 247 19.27 11.53 -32.27
N GLN A 248 19.80 11.20 -33.46
CA GLN A 248 18.96 10.86 -34.61
C GLN A 248 17.99 9.71 -34.31
N ASP A 249 18.44 8.71 -33.55
CA ASP A 249 17.62 7.57 -33.12
C ASP A 249 16.49 7.96 -32.14
N SER A 250 16.68 8.98 -31.29
CA SER A 250 15.59 9.54 -30.48
C SER A 250 14.61 10.35 -31.32
N ILE A 251 15.11 11.10 -32.31
CA ILE A 251 14.28 11.90 -33.22
C ILE A 251 13.40 10.99 -34.06
N ASP A 252 13.97 9.92 -34.62
CA ASP A 252 13.25 8.96 -35.45
C ASP A 252 12.15 8.25 -34.64
N ARG A 253 12.40 7.89 -33.38
CA ARG A 253 11.37 7.34 -32.48
C ARG A 253 10.21 8.29 -32.23
N ILE A 254 10.49 9.58 -32.01
CA ILE A 254 9.45 10.58 -31.75
C ILE A 254 8.65 10.87 -33.03
N LEU A 255 9.31 10.91 -34.19
CA LEU A 255 8.64 11.12 -35.48
C LEU A 255 7.80 9.91 -35.92
N ASN A 256 8.20 8.69 -35.58
CA ASN A 256 7.43 7.48 -35.87
C ASN A 256 6.08 7.43 -35.13
N GLU A 257 5.97 8.12 -33.99
CA GLU A 257 4.72 8.24 -33.22
C GLU A 257 3.88 9.46 -33.65
N GLU A 258 4.25 10.10 -34.77
CA GLU A 258 3.52 11.24 -35.38
C GLU A 258 3.32 12.46 -34.46
N TYR A 259 4.15 12.61 -33.42
CA TYR A 259 4.07 13.77 -32.53
C TYR A 259 4.33 15.09 -33.27
N THR A 260 3.43 16.06 -33.11
CA THR A 260 3.69 17.44 -33.53
C THR A 260 4.42 18.23 -32.45
N LEU A 261 5.00 19.38 -32.81
CA LEU A 261 5.70 20.24 -31.85
C LEU A 261 4.73 20.75 -30.77
N ASN A 262 3.48 21.01 -31.16
CA ASN A 262 2.44 21.43 -30.24
C ASN A 262 2.14 20.35 -29.20
N ASP A 263 2.02 19.08 -29.63
CA ASP A 263 1.74 17.95 -28.75
C ASP A 263 2.87 17.75 -27.74
N ILE A 264 4.12 17.82 -28.20
CA ILE A 264 5.31 17.70 -27.33
C ILE A 264 5.34 18.81 -26.27
N LEU A 265 5.02 20.04 -26.66
CA LEU A 265 5.12 21.19 -25.77
C LEU A 265 3.94 21.30 -24.80
N HIS A 266 2.72 20.89 -25.16
CA HIS A 266 1.52 21.14 -24.35
C HIS A 266 0.88 19.88 -23.76
N GLU A 267 0.88 18.76 -24.49
CA GLU A 267 0.09 17.56 -24.14
C GLU A 267 0.96 16.44 -23.55
N VAL A 268 2.19 16.27 -24.04
CA VAL A 268 3.07 15.15 -23.65
C VAL A 268 3.38 15.16 -22.15
N THR A 269 3.26 13.99 -21.52
CA THR A 269 3.61 13.76 -20.13
C THR A 269 4.99 13.12 -19.99
N ARG A 270 5.50 13.06 -18.75
CA ARG A 270 6.78 12.43 -18.46
C ARG A 270 6.77 10.93 -18.77
N ASP A 271 5.61 10.29 -18.65
CA ASP A 271 5.47 8.86 -18.88
C ASP A 271 5.39 8.53 -20.38
N ASP A 272 4.81 9.42 -21.19
CA ASP A 272 4.85 9.31 -22.66
C ASP A 272 6.29 9.41 -23.19
N LEU A 273 7.13 10.27 -22.60
CA LEU A 273 8.55 10.30 -22.93
C LEU A 273 9.31 9.04 -22.51
N LYS A 274 8.84 8.32 -21.48
CA LYS A 274 9.44 7.04 -21.06
C LYS A 274 9.02 5.90 -21.98
N SER A 275 7.77 5.88 -22.47
CA SER A 275 7.29 4.83 -23.39
C SER A 275 8.07 4.83 -24.70
N LEU A 276 8.52 6.01 -25.15
CA LEU A 276 9.43 6.22 -26.28
C LEU A 276 10.83 5.62 -26.10
N SER A 277 11.14 5.01 -24.94
CA SER A 277 12.41 4.32 -24.64
C SER A 277 13.66 5.20 -24.88
N LEU A 278 13.52 6.50 -24.64
CA LEU A 278 14.59 7.48 -24.81
C LEU A 278 15.71 7.26 -23.78
N ARG A 279 16.95 7.55 -24.17
CA ARG A 279 18.07 7.57 -23.22
C ARG A 279 17.77 8.57 -22.10
N GLY A 280 17.92 8.15 -20.84
CA GLY A 280 17.52 8.95 -19.67
C GLY A 280 18.11 10.36 -19.62
N GLY A 281 19.33 10.57 -20.13
CA GLY A 281 19.93 11.91 -20.23
C GLY A 281 19.22 12.83 -21.21
N ILE A 282 18.71 12.30 -22.32
CA ILE A 282 17.94 13.04 -23.33
C ILE A 282 16.54 13.31 -22.81
N LEU A 283 15.90 12.30 -22.21
CA LEU A 283 14.60 12.44 -21.55
C LEU A 283 14.63 13.56 -20.51
N CYS A 284 15.67 13.63 -19.67
CA CYS A 284 15.81 14.71 -18.69
C CYS A 284 15.95 16.10 -19.34
N LYS A 285 16.70 16.22 -20.44
CA LYS A 285 16.88 17.49 -21.15
C LYS A 285 15.59 17.93 -21.83
N LEU A 286 14.91 17.01 -22.53
CA LEU A 286 13.64 17.27 -23.21
C LEU A 286 12.54 17.62 -22.20
N TRP A 287 12.40 16.85 -21.12
CA TRP A 287 11.41 17.13 -20.10
C TRP A 287 11.65 18.49 -19.45
N LYS A 288 12.90 18.85 -19.18
CA LYS A 288 13.25 20.19 -18.67
C LYS A 288 12.83 21.28 -19.66
N ALA A 289 13.15 21.12 -20.94
CA ALA A 289 12.77 22.09 -21.97
C ALA A 289 11.25 22.27 -22.10
N ILE A 290 10.49 21.18 -22.02
CA ILE A 290 9.02 21.20 -22.04
C ILE A 290 8.48 21.93 -20.80
N THR A 291 8.99 21.60 -19.61
CA THR A 291 8.54 22.26 -18.38
C THR A 291 8.92 23.75 -18.35
N ASP A 292 10.10 24.10 -18.84
CA ASP A 292 10.55 25.50 -18.92
C ASP A 292 9.68 26.29 -19.91
N TYR A 293 9.27 25.69 -21.03
CA TYR A 293 8.34 26.28 -22.00
C TYR A 293 6.94 26.49 -21.39
N ARG A 294 6.39 25.49 -20.69
CA ARG A 294 5.07 25.60 -20.02
C ARG A 294 5.04 26.62 -18.87
N GLN A 295 6.19 26.91 -18.27
CA GLN A 295 6.31 27.91 -17.22
C GLN A 295 6.48 29.35 -17.73
N GLN A 296 6.76 29.54 -19.03
CA GLN A 296 6.75 30.88 -19.61
C GLN A 296 5.30 31.32 -19.84
N PRO A 297 4.83 32.39 -19.18
CA PRO A 297 3.51 32.93 -19.47
C PRO A 297 3.53 33.52 -20.88
N THR A 298 2.60 33.06 -21.71
CA THR A 298 2.31 33.63 -23.03
C THR A 298 1.88 35.09 -22.92
#